data_AF-A0A399IEM1-F1
#
_entry.id   AF-A0A399IEM1-F1
#
_cell.length_a   1.000
_cell.length_b   1.000
_cell.length_c   1.000
_cell.angle_alpha   90.00
_cell.angle_beta   90.00
_cell.angle_gamma   90.00
#
_symmetry.space_group_name_H-M   'P 1'
#
loop_
_entity.id
_entity.type
_entity.pdbx_description
1 polymer ?
#
loop_
_entity_poly.entity_id
_entity_poly.type
_entity_poly.pdbx_seq_one_letter_code
_entity_poly.pdbx_strand_id
1 'polypeptide(L)'
;MPKYETAYYLSDFGKWEPVSYRELSREERRAELRERDLREKENGEIELGIRNHPKTPHFFEKRRIRTDIDSSANESKDHEKQKQMVQAFLSKYEKHNFGYCERPWDKKDKGFDTLLKLKKYEWRTEAQFGLVYGKFIRFDILGRSKDEIQLTDTFPLIAIEVVDTHFHSQQAFKVLLETSKNIPLLIAYYFVPVAPQYNCVNKPERTNAYSKIRLQSYIADGSFWFRNDRAEELYDITPENPVVYYNLIREKLYEEGYISLSNVSTVQP
;
A
#
# COMPACT_ATOMS: atom_id res chain seq x y z
N MET A 1 -19.68 -32.92 5.97
CA MET A 1 -18.23 -33.17 6.13
C MET A 1 -17.56 -31.87 6.60
N PRO A 2 -16.47 -31.94 7.40
CA PRO A 2 -15.74 -30.74 7.82
C PRO A 2 -15.18 -29.99 6.61
N LYS A 3 -15.16 -28.65 6.65
CA LYS A 3 -14.52 -27.84 5.60
C LYS A 3 -13.00 -28.08 5.55
N TYR A 4 -12.39 -28.31 6.71
CA TYR A 4 -10.96 -28.62 6.87
C TYR A 4 -10.83 -29.96 7.61
N GLU A 5 -10.37 -30.99 6.89
CA GLU A 5 -10.15 -32.32 7.47
C GLU A 5 -8.84 -32.43 8.24
N THR A 6 -7.86 -31.62 7.84
CA THR A 6 -6.52 -31.57 8.44
C THR A 6 -6.19 -30.12 8.77
N ALA A 7 -5.54 -29.92 9.92
CA ALA A 7 -4.83 -28.69 10.25
C ALA A 7 -3.34 -29.02 10.41
N TYR A 8 -2.49 -28.01 10.39
CA TYR A 8 -1.06 -28.11 10.65
C TYR A 8 -0.71 -27.19 11.81
N TYR A 9 0.10 -27.66 12.75
CA TYR A 9 0.67 -26.79 13.80
C TYR A 9 2.19 -26.87 13.79
N LEU A 10 2.83 -25.80 14.25
CA LEU A 10 4.28 -25.80 14.46
C LEU A 10 4.59 -26.51 15.79
N SER A 11 5.30 -27.63 15.72
CA SER A 11 5.74 -28.35 16.92
C SER A 11 6.87 -27.61 17.63
N ASP A 12 7.18 -28.06 18.85
CA ASP A 12 8.24 -27.45 19.67
C ASP A 12 9.63 -27.55 19.02
N PHE A 13 9.77 -28.41 18.00
CA PHE A 13 10.99 -28.56 17.18
C PHE A 13 10.99 -27.70 15.91
N GLY A 14 10.02 -26.81 15.75
CA GLY A 14 9.91 -25.93 14.59
C GLY A 14 9.50 -26.66 13.29
N LYS A 15 8.87 -27.84 13.39
CA LYS A 15 8.36 -28.59 12.24
C LYS A 15 6.84 -28.51 12.20
N TRP A 16 6.28 -28.35 11.00
CA TRP A 16 4.84 -28.42 10.83
C TRP A 16 4.38 -29.87 10.92
N GLU A 17 3.41 -30.13 11.80
CA GLU A 17 2.84 -31.46 12.02
C GLU A 17 1.35 -31.44 11.64
N PRO A 18 0.90 -32.38 10.80
CA PRO A 18 -0.51 -32.48 10.45
C PRO A 18 -1.31 -33.08 11.61
N VAL A 19 -2.54 -32.62 11.77
CA VAL A 19 -3.49 -33.12 12.76
C VAL A 19 -4.87 -33.26 12.14
N SER A 20 -5.50 -34.42 12.32
CA SER A 20 -6.81 -34.69 11.75
C SER A 20 -7.92 -34.16 12.65
N TYR A 21 -9.03 -33.69 12.06
CA TYR A 21 -10.23 -33.29 12.82
C TYR A 21 -10.76 -34.44 13.69
N ARG A 22 -10.48 -35.71 13.34
CA ARG A 22 -10.90 -36.88 14.12
C ARG A 22 -10.25 -36.91 15.50
N GLU A 23 -9.02 -36.41 15.62
CA GLU A 23 -8.28 -36.32 16.88
C GLU A 23 -8.93 -35.35 17.86
N LEU A 24 -9.69 -34.37 17.35
CA LEU A 24 -10.49 -33.45 18.15
C LEU A 24 -11.62 -34.16 18.90
N SER A 25 -11.83 -35.47 18.75
CA SER A 25 -12.78 -36.20 19.60
C SER A 25 -12.24 -36.38 21.02
N ARG A 26 -10.90 -36.35 21.20
CA ARG A 26 -10.22 -36.50 22.49
C ARG A 26 -10.09 -35.15 23.19
N GLU A 27 -10.54 -35.06 24.44
CA GLU A 27 -10.60 -33.79 25.18
C GLU A 27 -9.23 -33.19 25.45
N GLU A 28 -8.28 -33.99 25.92
CA GLU A 28 -6.91 -33.57 26.18
C GLU A 28 -6.23 -33.03 24.92
N ARG A 29 -6.33 -33.77 23.81
CA ARG A 29 -5.77 -33.35 22.52
C ARG A 29 -6.43 -32.09 21.98
N ARG A 30 -7.75 -31.93 22.14
CA ARG A 30 -8.43 -30.66 21.81
C ARG A 30 -7.90 -29.49 22.64
N ALA A 31 -7.69 -29.69 23.94
CA ALA A 31 -7.19 -28.65 24.83
C ALA A 31 -5.79 -28.21 24.42
N GLU A 32 -4.89 -29.18 24.17
CA GLU A 32 -3.53 -28.92 23.67
C GLU A 32 -3.54 -28.14 22.35
N LEU A 33 -4.32 -28.58 21.35
CA LEU A 33 -4.34 -27.95 20.03
C LEU A 33 -4.93 -26.54 20.03
N ARG A 34 -5.72 -26.16 21.04
CA ARG A 34 -6.24 -24.78 21.16
C ARG A 34 -5.16 -23.77 21.48
N GLU A 35 -4.05 -24.20 22.06
CA GLU A 35 -2.91 -23.35 22.41
C GLU A 35 -1.90 -23.24 21.26
N ARG A 36 -2.07 -24.03 20.19
CA ARG A 36 -1.19 -24.05 19.02
C ARG A 36 -1.68 -23.10 17.92
N ASP A 37 -0.75 -22.62 17.09
CA ASP A 37 -1.05 -21.94 15.83
C ASP A 37 -1.43 -22.98 14.77
N LEU A 38 -2.73 -23.17 14.57
CA LEU A 38 -3.28 -24.13 13.61
C LEU A 38 -3.49 -23.44 12.26
N ARG A 39 -3.03 -24.09 11.18
CA ARG A 39 -3.17 -23.59 9.81
C ARG A 39 -3.73 -24.64 8.86
N GLU A 40 -4.28 -24.21 7.74
CA GLU A 40 -4.85 -25.09 6.71
C GLU A 40 -3.80 -25.93 5.98
N LYS A 41 -2.55 -25.46 5.96
CA LYS A 41 -1.36 -26.12 5.40
C LYS A 41 -0.10 -25.62 6.11
N GLU A 42 1.04 -26.25 5.86
CA GLU A 42 2.35 -25.77 6.32
C GLU A 42 2.58 -24.33 5.83
N ASN A 43 2.93 -23.43 6.75
CA ASN A 43 3.05 -21.98 6.48
C ASN A 43 1.81 -21.37 5.77
N GLY A 44 0.62 -21.93 6.03
CA GLY A 44 -0.63 -21.47 5.44
C GLY A 44 -1.02 -20.04 5.83
N GLU A 45 -1.92 -19.47 5.05
CA GLU A 45 -2.44 -18.10 5.24
C GLU A 45 -3.77 -18.09 6.02
N ILE A 46 -4.32 -19.26 6.34
CA ILE A 46 -5.61 -19.39 7.03
C ILE A 46 -5.36 -19.97 8.42
N GLU A 47 -5.51 -19.13 9.44
CA GLU A 47 -5.52 -19.60 10.82
C GLU A 47 -6.83 -20.34 11.09
N LEU A 48 -6.71 -21.55 11.60
CA LEU A 48 -7.82 -22.42 11.97
C LEU A 48 -8.08 -22.34 13.47
N GLY A 49 -9.36 -22.39 13.82
CA GLY A 49 -9.81 -22.60 15.20
C GLY A 49 -10.51 -23.94 15.33
N ILE A 50 -10.79 -24.34 16.58
CA ILE A 50 -11.51 -25.57 16.90
C ILE A 50 -12.93 -25.24 17.37
N ARG A 51 -13.96 -25.74 16.68
CA ARG A 51 -15.34 -25.76 17.18
C ARG A 51 -15.57 -27.04 17.97
N ASN A 52 -16.07 -26.90 19.20
CA ASN A 52 -16.43 -28.03 20.04
C ASN A 52 -17.93 -28.36 19.88
N HIS A 53 -18.29 -29.04 18.79
CA HIS A 53 -19.63 -29.58 18.64
C HIS A 53 -19.71 -30.97 19.29
N PRO A 54 -20.73 -31.28 20.10
CA PRO A 54 -20.77 -32.52 20.90
C PRO A 54 -20.59 -33.83 20.12
N LYS A 55 -20.97 -33.83 18.84
CA LYS A 55 -20.88 -35.01 17.95
C LYS A 55 -19.83 -34.88 16.85
N THR A 56 -19.43 -33.66 16.53
CA THR A 56 -18.59 -33.38 15.35
C THR A 56 -17.63 -32.22 15.60
N PRO A 57 -16.68 -32.35 16.55
CA PRO A 57 -15.60 -31.39 16.67
C PRO A 57 -14.88 -31.23 15.32
N HIS A 58 -14.65 -29.99 14.90
CA HIS A 58 -14.07 -29.69 13.58
C HIS A 58 -13.26 -28.41 13.60
N PHE A 59 -12.36 -28.30 12.63
CA PHE A 59 -11.64 -27.06 12.35
C PHE A 59 -12.53 -26.10 11.57
N PHE A 60 -12.38 -24.80 11.86
CA PHE A 60 -13.03 -23.72 11.12
C PHE A 60 -12.03 -22.61 10.82
N GLU A 61 -12.28 -21.83 9.77
CA GLU A 61 -11.49 -20.64 9.44
C GLU A 61 -11.72 -19.59 10.53
N LYS A 62 -10.69 -19.32 11.33
CA LYS A 62 -10.72 -18.35 12.43
C LYS A 62 -10.41 -16.95 11.91
N ARG A 63 -9.33 -16.82 11.12
CA ARG A 63 -8.98 -15.59 10.40
C ARG A 63 -8.00 -15.89 9.27
N ARG A 64 -7.86 -14.94 8.34
CA ARG A 64 -6.76 -14.93 7.37
C ARG A 64 -5.60 -14.09 7.87
N ILE A 65 -4.40 -14.65 7.76
CA ILE A 65 -3.15 -13.95 7.94
C ILE A 65 -2.93 -13.09 6.70
N ARG A 66 -2.65 -11.81 6.93
CA ARG A 66 -2.52 -10.86 5.83
C ARG A 66 -1.21 -11.11 5.09
N THR A 67 -1.28 -11.16 3.77
CA THR A 67 -0.11 -11.23 2.89
C THR A 67 0.08 -9.95 2.08
N ASP A 68 1.30 -9.71 1.63
CA ASP A 68 1.61 -8.55 0.82
C ASP A 68 0.94 -8.68 -0.55
N ILE A 69 0.22 -7.65 -0.98
CA ILE A 69 -0.42 -7.60 -2.30
C ILE A 69 0.58 -7.34 -3.42
N ASP A 70 1.74 -6.76 -3.10
CA ASP A 70 2.75 -6.32 -4.07
C ASP A 70 4.12 -6.94 -3.73
N SER A 71 4.13 -8.27 -3.54
CA SER A 71 5.20 -9.02 -2.87
C SER A 71 6.55 -9.09 -3.61
N SER A 72 6.86 -8.22 -4.57
CA SER A 72 8.00 -8.43 -5.45
C SER A 72 8.43 -7.19 -6.24
N ALA A 73 9.40 -6.45 -5.70
CA ALA A 73 10.36 -5.69 -6.49
C ALA A 73 11.69 -5.59 -5.73
N ASN A 74 12.81 -5.82 -6.41
CA ASN A 74 14.11 -5.44 -5.86
C ASN A 74 14.27 -3.93 -6.07
N GLU A 75 14.23 -3.17 -4.97
CA GLU A 75 14.43 -1.72 -5.01
C GLU A 75 15.88 -1.38 -5.40
N SER A 76 16.04 -0.35 -6.22
CA SER A 76 17.35 0.14 -6.61
C SER A 76 18.00 0.94 -5.46
N LYS A 77 19.30 1.22 -5.59
CA LYS A 77 19.98 2.14 -4.66
C LYS A 77 19.43 3.56 -4.73
N ASP A 78 18.97 3.98 -5.90
CA ASP A 78 18.43 5.32 -6.11
C ASP A 78 17.03 5.46 -5.49
N HIS A 79 16.22 4.41 -5.55
CA HIS A 79 14.97 4.30 -4.79
C HIS A 79 15.20 4.51 -3.30
N GLU A 80 16.08 3.72 -2.69
CA GLU A 80 16.34 3.78 -1.25
C GLU A 80 16.89 5.15 -0.84
N LYS A 81 17.83 5.70 -1.62
CA LYS A 81 18.37 7.04 -1.41
C LYS A 81 17.27 8.11 -1.45
N GLN A 82 16.37 8.02 -2.43
CA GLN A 82 15.30 8.99 -2.60
C GLN A 82 14.26 8.87 -1.46
N LYS A 83 13.88 7.65 -1.08
CA LYS A 83 13.00 7.35 0.06
C LYS A 83 13.56 7.95 1.35
N GLN A 84 14.83 7.71 1.66
CA GLN A 84 15.48 8.28 2.84
C GLN A 84 15.51 9.81 2.80
N MET A 85 15.77 10.41 1.63
CA MET A 85 15.79 11.86 1.48
C MET A 85 14.42 12.48 1.74
N VAL A 86 13.36 11.92 1.14
CA VAL A 86 11.97 12.39 1.34
C VAL A 86 11.55 12.18 2.80
N GLN A 87 11.82 11.03 3.40
CA GLN A 87 11.50 10.75 4.79
C GLN A 87 12.20 11.71 5.76
N ALA A 88 13.49 11.98 5.54
CA ALA A 88 14.26 12.89 6.37
C ALA A 88 13.71 14.33 6.26
N PHE A 89 13.32 14.74 5.05
CA PHE A 89 12.68 16.04 4.81
C PHE A 89 11.35 16.16 5.55
N LEU A 90 10.48 15.14 5.43
CA LEU A 90 9.18 15.10 6.09
C LEU A 90 9.30 15.10 7.61
N SER A 91 10.28 14.39 8.15
CA SER A 91 10.52 14.33 9.60
C SER A 91 11.13 15.63 10.15
N LYS A 92 11.84 16.38 9.31
CA LYS A 92 12.52 17.63 9.71
C LYS A 92 11.57 18.82 9.87
N TYR A 93 10.53 18.91 9.04
CA TYR A 93 9.59 20.04 9.05
C TYR A 93 8.22 19.59 9.54
N GLU A 94 7.55 20.40 10.37
CA GLU A 94 6.24 20.02 10.94
C GLU A 94 5.07 20.33 9.99
N LYS A 95 5.27 21.26 9.04
CA LYS A 95 4.22 21.79 8.16
C LYS A 95 4.55 21.52 6.70
N HIS A 96 3.63 20.88 5.99
CA HIS A 96 3.81 20.43 4.62
C HIS A 96 2.66 20.87 3.72
N ASN A 97 2.98 21.46 2.58
CA ASN A 97 2.03 21.82 1.55
C ASN A 97 2.29 20.94 0.33
N PHE A 98 1.45 19.92 0.17
CA PHE A 98 1.45 19.04 -0.99
C PHE A 98 0.69 19.74 -2.12
N GLY A 99 1.24 19.67 -3.31
CA GLY A 99 0.70 20.39 -4.45
C GLY A 99 1.40 20.06 -5.74
N TYR A 100 1.05 20.78 -6.80
CA TYR A 100 1.67 20.66 -8.11
C TYR A 100 2.00 22.05 -8.65
N CYS A 101 2.85 22.12 -9.66
CA CYS A 101 3.09 23.35 -10.39
C CYS A 101 2.39 23.27 -11.75
N GLU A 102 1.64 24.31 -12.12
CA GLU A 102 1.08 24.47 -13.47
C GLU A 102 2.21 24.39 -14.53
N ARG A 103 3.36 24.99 -14.20
CA ARG A 103 4.54 25.09 -15.07
C ARG A 103 5.77 24.50 -14.39
N PRO A 104 5.92 23.17 -14.36
CA PRO A 104 7.02 22.51 -13.63
C PRO A 104 8.42 22.85 -14.19
N TRP A 105 8.50 23.35 -15.44
CA TRP A 105 9.74 23.85 -16.04
C TRP A 105 10.16 25.26 -15.57
N ASP A 106 9.31 25.98 -14.84
CA ASP A 106 9.67 27.27 -14.24
C ASP A 106 10.44 27.04 -12.92
N LYS A 107 11.68 27.53 -12.87
CA LYS A 107 12.59 27.38 -11.73
C LYS A 107 12.15 28.10 -10.45
N LYS A 108 11.11 28.95 -10.51
CA LYS A 108 10.61 29.74 -9.36
C LYS A 108 9.36 29.17 -8.70
N ASP A 109 8.92 27.96 -9.07
CA ASP A 109 7.68 27.35 -8.56
C ASP A 109 6.45 28.27 -8.74
N LYS A 110 6.47 29.09 -9.80
CA LYS A 110 5.32 29.95 -10.12
C LYS A 110 4.13 29.06 -10.49
N GLY A 111 2.96 29.41 -9.97
CA GLY A 111 1.75 28.62 -10.18
C GLY A 111 1.76 27.31 -9.39
N PHE A 112 2.37 27.28 -8.19
CA PHE A 112 2.19 26.18 -7.25
C PHE A 112 0.75 26.22 -6.72
N ASP A 113 -0.04 25.21 -7.05
CA ASP A 113 -1.37 25.01 -6.50
C ASP A 113 -1.33 24.03 -5.32
N THR A 114 -2.17 24.28 -4.33
CA THR A 114 -2.25 23.49 -3.11
C THR A 114 -3.27 22.38 -3.28
N LEU A 115 -2.80 21.13 -3.17
CA LEU A 115 -3.67 19.97 -3.00
C LEU A 115 -4.07 19.84 -1.52
N LEU A 116 -3.08 19.91 -0.63
CA LEU A 116 -3.30 19.62 0.78
C LEU A 116 -2.25 20.28 1.68
N LYS A 117 -2.69 20.82 2.82
CA LYS A 117 -1.83 21.38 3.86
C LYS A 117 -1.91 20.55 5.13
N LEU A 118 -0.77 20.05 5.56
CA LEU A 118 -0.62 19.17 6.72
C LEU A 118 0.21 19.83 7.79
N LYS A 119 -0.12 19.53 9.05
CA LYS A 119 0.61 19.97 10.22
C LYS A 119 0.67 18.83 11.24
N LYS A 120 1.84 18.63 11.86
CA LYS A 120 2.08 17.62 12.92
C LYS A 120 1.76 16.19 12.47
N TYR A 121 2.28 15.80 11.32
CA TYR A 121 2.22 14.40 10.90
C TYR A 121 3.38 13.60 11.50
N GLU A 122 3.13 12.33 11.80
CA GLU A 122 4.18 11.33 11.99
C GLU A 122 4.36 10.52 10.71
N TRP A 123 5.60 10.20 10.40
CA TRP A 123 5.99 9.52 9.17
C TRP A 123 6.71 8.22 9.51
N ARG A 124 6.28 7.11 8.93
CA ARG A 124 6.91 5.79 9.06
C ARG A 124 7.34 5.28 7.69
N THR A 125 8.45 4.57 7.64
CA THR A 125 8.92 3.89 6.43
C THR A 125 8.51 2.43 6.42
N GLU A 126 8.42 1.81 5.24
CA GLU A 126 8.10 0.38 5.09
C GLU A 126 6.81 -0.01 5.85
N ALA A 127 5.84 0.89 5.82
CA ALA A 127 4.68 0.81 6.69
C ALA A 127 3.64 -0.14 6.08
N GLN A 128 3.40 -1.27 6.76
CA GLN A 128 2.36 -2.21 6.38
C GLN A 128 0.97 -1.62 6.69
N PHE A 129 0.10 -1.61 5.68
CA PHE A 129 -1.24 -1.09 5.77
C PHE A 129 -2.27 -2.08 5.23
N GLY A 130 -3.24 -2.45 6.07
CA GLY A 130 -4.27 -3.43 5.72
C GLY A 130 -5.39 -2.83 4.88
N LEU A 131 -5.31 -2.94 3.55
CA LEU A 131 -6.30 -2.36 2.63
C LEU A 131 -7.53 -3.25 2.38
N VAL A 132 -7.36 -4.57 2.33
CA VAL A 132 -8.44 -5.54 2.03
C VAL A 132 -8.31 -6.78 2.90
N TYR A 133 -9.42 -7.51 3.11
CA TYR A 133 -9.41 -8.70 3.98
C TYR A 133 -8.35 -9.71 3.53
N GLY A 134 -7.48 -10.11 4.45
CA GLY A 134 -6.41 -11.06 4.19
C GLY A 134 -5.22 -10.51 3.38
N LYS A 135 -5.15 -9.19 3.10
CA LYS A 135 -3.97 -8.59 2.46
C LYS A 135 -3.52 -7.30 3.13
N PHE A 136 -2.28 -6.91 2.89
CA PHE A 136 -1.73 -5.59 3.18
C PHE A 136 -0.94 -5.09 1.97
N ILE A 137 -0.71 -3.78 1.90
CA ILE A 137 0.36 -3.20 1.09
C ILE A 137 1.43 -2.66 2.03
N ARG A 138 2.66 -2.58 1.55
CA ARG A 138 3.72 -1.88 2.26
C ARG A 138 4.04 -0.59 1.51
N PHE A 139 3.73 0.54 2.14
CA PHE A 139 4.09 1.86 1.60
C PHE A 139 5.54 2.18 1.93
N ASP A 140 6.27 2.78 0.99
CA ASP A 140 7.62 3.30 1.24
C ASP A 140 7.61 4.29 2.40
N ILE A 141 6.66 5.23 2.41
CA ILE A 141 6.44 6.20 3.47
C ILE A 141 4.94 6.35 3.73
N LEU A 142 4.52 6.20 4.98
CA LEU A 142 3.15 6.45 5.42
C LEU A 142 3.12 7.54 6.51
N GLY A 143 2.25 8.52 6.29
CA GLY A 143 1.99 9.65 7.17
C GLY A 143 0.59 9.65 7.74
N ARG A 144 0.48 10.03 9.02
CA ARG A 144 -0.80 10.33 9.67
C ARG A 144 -0.65 11.48 10.66
N SER A 145 -1.75 12.16 10.97
CA SER A 145 -1.76 13.18 12.03
C SER A 145 -1.39 12.56 13.38
N LYS A 146 -0.56 13.26 14.16
CA LYS A 146 -0.17 12.86 15.53
C LYS A 146 -1.29 13.11 16.53
N ASP A 147 -1.99 14.23 16.35
CA ASP A 147 -2.97 14.72 17.31
C ASP A 147 -4.38 14.22 16.99
N GLU A 148 -4.66 13.99 15.70
CA GLU A 148 -6.01 13.67 15.21
C GLU A 148 -6.05 12.28 14.58
N ILE A 149 -6.76 11.36 15.24
CA ILE A 149 -6.93 9.99 14.75
C ILE A 149 -8.09 9.91 13.73
N GLN A 150 -8.89 10.98 13.64
CA GLN A 150 -10.05 11.05 12.75
C GLN A 150 -9.59 11.12 11.29
N LEU A 151 -9.93 10.11 10.50
CA LEU A 151 -9.63 10.03 9.07
C LEU A 151 -10.64 10.88 8.30
N THR A 152 -10.32 12.17 8.16
CA THR A 152 -11.15 13.17 7.46
C THR A 152 -10.34 13.83 6.35
N ASP A 153 -10.98 14.56 5.44
CA ASP A 153 -10.28 15.27 4.36
C ASP A 153 -9.28 16.32 4.89
N THR A 154 -9.49 16.82 6.12
CA THR A 154 -8.55 17.70 6.83
C THR A 154 -7.39 16.96 7.48
N PHE A 155 -7.56 15.67 7.80
CA PHE A 155 -6.56 14.82 8.42
C PHE A 155 -6.45 13.46 7.71
N PRO A 156 -6.15 13.45 6.39
CA PRO A 156 -6.10 12.21 5.63
C PRO A 156 -4.83 11.42 5.96
N LEU A 157 -4.85 10.14 5.61
CA LEU A 157 -3.63 9.35 5.48
C LEU A 157 -2.88 9.77 4.22
N ILE A 158 -1.56 9.83 4.32
CA ILE A 158 -0.70 10.14 3.17
C ILE A 158 0.28 9.01 2.99
N ALA A 159 0.16 8.28 1.89
CA ALA A 159 1.21 7.40 1.43
C ALA A 159 2.06 8.14 0.40
N ILE A 160 3.36 7.90 0.42
CA ILE A 160 4.26 8.28 -0.66
C ILE A 160 4.95 7.01 -1.13
N GLU A 161 4.82 6.73 -2.41
CA GLU A 161 5.49 5.62 -3.08
C GLU A 161 6.58 6.21 -3.98
N VAL A 162 7.81 5.83 -3.70
CA VAL A 162 8.96 6.17 -4.53
C VAL A 162 8.96 5.19 -5.70
N VAL A 163 9.02 5.72 -6.91
CA VAL A 163 8.94 4.91 -8.12
C VAL A 163 10.19 5.15 -8.94
N ASP A 164 10.98 4.10 -9.11
CA ASP A 164 12.16 4.11 -9.98
C ASP A 164 12.00 3.09 -11.10
N THR A 165 11.98 1.80 -10.74
CA THR A 165 11.99 0.69 -11.72
C THR A 165 10.66 -0.04 -11.84
N HIS A 166 9.80 0.03 -10.83
CA HIS A 166 8.53 -0.70 -10.80
C HIS A 166 7.41 0.18 -10.27
N PHE A 167 6.27 0.11 -10.95
CA PHE A 167 5.00 0.66 -10.47
C PHE A 167 4.20 -0.46 -9.79
N HIS A 168 3.16 -0.13 -9.03
CA HIS A 168 2.32 -1.13 -8.38
C HIS A 168 1.81 -2.18 -9.35
N SER A 169 1.68 -3.42 -8.87
CA SER A 169 0.91 -4.42 -9.60
C SER A 169 -0.53 -3.93 -9.85
N GLN A 170 -1.15 -4.42 -10.92
CA GLN A 170 -2.55 -4.11 -11.25
C GLN A 170 -3.50 -4.40 -10.09
N GLN A 171 -3.23 -5.47 -9.33
CA GLN A 171 -4.05 -5.83 -8.17
C GLN A 171 -3.90 -4.82 -7.04
N ALA A 172 -2.68 -4.43 -6.69
CA ALA A 172 -2.41 -3.41 -5.69
C ALA A 172 -3.05 -2.07 -6.09
N PHE A 173 -2.82 -1.64 -7.33
CA PHE A 173 -3.37 -0.41 -7.89
C PHE A 173 -4.91 -0.35 -7.80
N LYS A 174 -5.60 -1.42 -8.19
CA LYS A 174 -7.07 -1.52 -8.06
C LYS A 174 -7.52 -1.35 -6.61
N VAL A 175 -6.84 -2.00 -5.67
CA VAL A 175 -7.18 -1.92 -4.24
C VAL A 175 -6.91 -0.52 -3.68
N LEU A 176 -5.85 0.15 -4.15
CA LEU A 176 -5.54 1.53 -3.74
C LEU A 176 -6.59 2.52 -4.22
N LEU A 177 -7.05 2.43 -5.47
CA LEU A 177 -8.17 3.24 -5.98
C LEU A 177 -9.40 3.05 -5.09
N GLU A 178 -9.86 1.81 -4.94
CA GLU A 178 -11.05 1.50 -4.13
C GLU A 178 -10.88 1.96 -2.68
N THR A 179 -9.69 1.82 -2.09
CA THR A 179 -9.45 2.28 -0.72
C THR A 179 -9.52 3.80 -0.62
N SER A 180 -8.86 4.53 -1.52
CA SER A 180 -8.88 6.00 -1.55
C SER A 180 -10.27 6.59 -1.80
N LYS A 181 -11.17 5.83 -2.44
CA LYS A 181 -12.58 6.19 -2.60
C LYS A 181 -13.37 6.10 -1.30
N ASN A 182 -12.98 5.17 -0.41
CA ASN A 182 -13.73 4.84 0.80
C ASN A 182 -13.18 5.51 2.06
N ILE A 183 -11.91 5.89 2.08
CA ILE A 183 -11.28 6.61 3.19
C ILE A 183 -10.43 7.79 2.68
N PRO A 184 -10.29 8.88 3.45
CA PRO A 184 -9.38 9.98 3.11
C PRO A 184 -7.91 9.51 3.10
N LEU A 185 -7.47 9.08 1.92
CA LEU A 185 -6.14 8.55 1.65
C LEU A 185 -5.65 9.13 0.34
N LEU A 186 -4.52 9.85 0.42
CA LEU A 186 -3.77 10.29 -0.75
C LEU A 186 -2.52 9.42 -0.90
N ILE A 187 -2.34 8.82 -2.06
CA ILE A 187 -1.13 8.07 -2.42
C ILE A 187 -0.34 8.87 -3.43
N ALA A 188 0.74 9.50 -3.00
CA ALA A 188 1.60 10.31 -3.83
C ALA A 188 2.65 9.45 -4.53
N TYR A 189 2.80 9.59 -5.84
CA TYR A 189 3.89 8.94 -6.58
C TYR A 189 5.06 9.90 -6.74
N TYR A 190 6.22 9.51 -6.19
CA TYR A 190 7.47 10.23 -6.30
C TYR A 190 8.39 9.51 -7.30
N PHE A 191 8.34 9.94 -8.56
CA PHE A 191 9.11 9.31 -9.64
C PHE A 191 10.58 9.78 -9.62
N VAL A 192 11.50 8.86 -9.38
CA VAL A 192 12.95 9.11 -9.39
C VAL A 192 13.44 9.64 -10.76
N PRO A 193 13.04 9.07 -11.92
CA PRO A 193 13.58 9.47 -13.22
C PRO A 193 13.36 10.94 -13.59
N VAL A 194 12.34 11.58 -13.00
CA VAL A 194 11.91 12.94 -13.32
C VAL A 194 12.03 13.91 -12.16
N ALA A 195 12.62 13.45 -11.05
CA ALA A 195 13.04 14.32 -9.97
C ALA A 195 14.30 15.11 -10.38
N PRO A 196 14.43 16.40 -10.03
CA PRO A 196 13.53 17.18 -9.20
C PRO A 196 12.46 17.99 -9.98
N GLN A 197 12.38 17.84 -11.31
CA GLN A 197 11.58 18.73 -12.14
C GLN A 197 10.07 18.60 -11.83
N TYR A 198 9.58 17.36 -11.77
CA TYR A 198 8.17 17.06 -11.60
C TYR A 198 7.83 16.60 -10.18
N ASN A 199 8.77 15.97 -9.48
CA ASN A 199 8.68 15.66 -8.06
C ASN A 199 9.82 16.31 -7.30
N CYS A 200 9.52 17.13 -6.29
CA CYS A 200 10.55 17.74 -5.44
C CYS A 200 10.04 18.11 -4.05
N VAL A 201 10.98 18.30 -3.13
CA VAL A 201 10.74 18.82 -1.79
C VAL A 201 11.51 20.12 -1.59
N ASN A 202 10.80 21.18 -1.20
CA ASN A 202 11.36 22.51 -1.04
C ASN A 202 11.18 23.01 0.39
N LYS A 203 12.31 23.34 1.03
CA LYS A 203 12.33 23.88 2.39
C LYS A 203 11.44 25.13 2.50
N PRO A 204 10.86 25.41 3.67
CA PRO A 204 10.05 26.60 3.84
C PRO A 204 10.92 27.86 3.70
N GLU A 205 10.35 28.92 3.13
CA GLU A 205 11.05 30.22 2.99
C GLU A 205 11.34 30.88 4.35
N ARG A 206 10.55 30.54 5.38
CA ARG A 206 10.66 31.05 6.75
C ARG A 206 10.38 29.93 7.74
N THR A 207 10.94 30.00 8.95
CA THR A 207 10.88 28.93 9.97
C THR A 207 9.45 28.43 10.27
N ASN A 208 8.45 29.31 10.23
CA ASN A 208 7.05 28.96 10.54
C ASN A 208 6.15 28.68 9.33
N ALA A 209 6.71 28.77 8.12
CA ALA A 209 5.98 28.53 6.87
C ALA A 209 5.87 27.04 6.54
N TYR A 210 4.99 26.73 5.60
CA TYR A 210 4.87 25.37 5.07
C TYR A 210 6.05 25.08 4.13
N SER A 211 6.66 23.92 4.32
CA SER A 211 7.49 23.29 3.29
C SER A 211 6.61 22.92 2.10
N LYS A 212 7.15 22.92 0.87
CA LYS A 212 6.39 22.51 -0.33
C LYS A 212 6.85 21.13 -0.79
N ILE A 213 5.88 20.28 -1.13
CA ILE A 213 6.11 18.98 -1.74
C ILE A 213 5.37 18.99 -3.06
N ARG A 214 6.13 18.93 -4.15
CA ARG A 214 5.58 18.88 -5.51
C ARG A 214 5.35 17.42 -5.90
N LEU A 215 4.13 17.16 -6.35
CA LEU A 215 3.68 15.90 -6.89
C LEU A 215 3.29 16.09 -8.36
N GLN A 216 3.67 15.13 -9.19
CA GLN A 216 3.20 15.05 -10.56
C GLN A 216 1.95 14.17 -10.67
N SER A 217 1.93 13.05 -9.95
CA SER A 217 0.81 12.12 -9.96
C SER A 217 0.51 11.59 -8.57
N TYR A 218 -0.76 11.26 -8.36
CA TYR A 218 -1.25 10.69 -7.11
C TYR A 218 -2.56 9.93 -7.34
N ILE A 219 -2.93 9.06 -6.38
CA ILE A 219 -4.29 8.54 -6.24
C ILE A 219 -4.98 9.28 -5.10
N ALA A 220 -6.20 9.73 -5.35
CA ALA A 220 -7.13 10.26 -4.35
C ALA A 220 -8.57 10.12 -4.86
N ASP A 221 -9.52 9.96 -3.94
CA ASP A 221 -10.97 9.90 -4.23
C ASP A 221 -11.38 8.82 -5.25
N GLY A 222 -10.60 7.73 -5.34
CA GLY A 222 -10.86 6.65 -6.30
C GLY A 222 -10.35 6.89 -7.72
N SER A 223 -9.62 7.97 -7.96
CA SER A 223 -9.07 8.34 -9.27
C SER A 223 -7.55 8.46 -9.23
N PHE A 224 -6.92 8.24 -10.39
CA PHE A 224 -5.53 8.62 -10.62
C PHE A 224 -5.47 10.01 -11.25
N TRP A 225 -4.59 10.84 -10.73
CA TRP A 225 -4.48 12.24 -11.11
C TRP A 225 -3.14 12.55 -11.73
N PHE A 226 -3.16 13.37 -12.79
CA PHE A 226 -1.99 14.05 -13.35
C PHE A 226 -2.10 15.53 -13.02
N ARG A 227 -1.39 15.96 -11.96
CA ARG A 227 -1.50 17.31 -11.38
C ARG A 227 -2.94 17.65 -10.95
N ASN A 228 -3.70 18.37 -11.77
CA ASN A 228 -5.09 18.75 -11.47
C ASN A 228 -6.13 17.97 -12.29
N ASP A 229 -5.67 17.18 -13.25
CA ASP A 229 -6.55 16.54 -14.22
C ASP A 229 -6.70 15.06 -13.85
N ARG A 230 -7.95 14.58 -13.79
CA ARG A 230 -8.23 13.15 -13.61
C ARG A 230 -7.88 12.40 -14.88
N ALA A 231 -7.35 11.19 -14.77
CA ALA A 231 -7.07 10.35 -15.94
C ALA A 231 -8.35 10.10 -16.78
N GLU A 232 -9.50 10.02 -16.11
CA GLU A 232 -10.83 9.91 -16.70
C GLU A 232 -11.14 11.08 -17.64
N GLU A 233 -10.81 12.31 -17.23
CA GLU A 233 -11.07 13.54 -17.99
C GLU A 233 -10.10 13.69 -19.16
N LEU A 234 -8.85 13.25 -18.98
CA LEU A 234 -7.80 13.35 -20.00
C LEU A 234 -7.96 12.32 -21.12
N TYR A 235 -8.46 11.13 -20.80
CA TYR A 235 -8.39 9.98 -21.70
C TYR A 235 -9.72 9.26 -21.94
N ASP A 236 -10.83 9.76 -21.40
CA ASP A 236 -12.17 9.18 -21.57
C ASP A 236 -12.23 7.69 -21.15
N ILE A 237 -11.66 7.41 -19.98
CA ILE A 237 -11.63 6.08 -19.35
C ILE A 237 -12.31 6.09 -17.98
N THR A 238 -12.63 4.91 -17.45
CA THR A 238 -13.24 4.77 -16.13
C THR A 238 -12.49 3.77 -15.23
N PRO A 239 -12.35 4.04 -13.92
CA PRO A 239 -11.82 3.08 -12.94
C PRO A 239 -12.73 1.84 -12.76
N GLU A 240 -13.98 1.85 -13.22
CA GLU A 240 -14.87 0.68 -13.22
C GLU A 240 -14.36 -0.47 -14.12
N ASN A 241 -13.52 -0.15 -15.11
CA ASN A 241 -12.74 -1.14 -15.84
C ASN A 241 -11.26 -1.08 -15.42
N PRO A 242 -10.91 -1.66 -14.25
CA PRO A 242 -9.61 -1.44 -13.62
C PRO A 242 -8.44 -1.98 -14.45
N VAL A 243 -8.69 -2.95 -15.33
CA VAL A 243 -7.65 -3.51 -16.21
C VAL A 243 -7.25 -2.50 -17.27
N VAL A 244 -8.23 -1.94 -17.99
CA VAL A 244 -8.01 -0.93 -19.02
C VAL A 244 -7.45 0.35 -18.38
N TYR A 245 -8.04 0.78 -17.27
CA TYR A 245 -7.63 1.97 -16.54
C TYR A 245 -6.17 1.89 -16.07
N TYR A 246 -5.78 0.78 -15.43
CA TYR A 246 -4.40 0.53 -15.01
C TYR A 246 -3.43 0.50 -16.20
N ASN A 247 -3.77 -0.23 -17.26
CA ASN A 247 -2.88 -0.39 -18.41
C ASN A 247 -2.63 0.96 -19.10
N LEU A 248 -3.67 1.80 -19.26
CA LEU A 248 -3.49 3.12 -19.86
C LEU A 248 -2.60 4.01 -19.00
N ILE A 249 -2.84 4.06 -17.68
CA ILE A 249 -2.01 4.86 -16.77
C ILE A 249 -0.55 4.41 -16.84
N ARG A 250 -0.32 3.10 -16.78
CA ARG A 250 1.04 2.55 -16.88
C ARG A 250 1.69 2.91 -18.21
N GLU A 251 0.95 2.85 -19.31
CA GLU A 251 1.43 3.26 -20.63
C GLU A 251 1.80 4.75 -20.67
N LYS A 252 0.94 5.63 -20.13
CA LYS A 252 1.22 7.08 -20.06
C LYS A 252 2.42 7.41 -19.20
N LEU A 253 2.54 6.77 -18.02
CA LEU A 253 3.72 6.92 -17.17
C LEU A 253 5.00 6.46 -17.87
N TYR A 254 4.92 5.42 -18.70
CA TYR A 254 6.04 4.94 -19.49
C TYR A 254 6.40 5.89 -20.65
N GLU A 255 5.42 6.34 -21.43
CA GLU A 255 5.60 7.29 -22.54
C GLU A 255 6.24 8.60 -22.06
N GLU A 256 5.87 9.08 -20.87
CA GLU A 256 6.42 10.29 -20.25
C GLU A 256 7.77 10.06 -19.52
N GLY A 257 8.27 8.83 -19.51
CA GLY A 257 9.56 8.48 -18.90
C GLY A 257 9.57 8.48 -17.37
N TYR A 258 8.40 8.39 -16.73
CA TYR A 258 8.29 8.28 -15.26
C TYR A 258 8.62 6.89 -14.74
N ILE A 259 8.41 5.86 -15.57
CA ILE A 259 8.73 4.46 -15.26
C ILE A 259 9.43 3.79 -16.45
N SER A 260 10.22 2.75 -16.20
CA SER A 260 10.91 1.97 -17.24
C SER A 260 10.20 0.65 -17.54
N LEU A 261 10.31 0.15 -18.78
CA LEU A 261 9.92 -1.22 -19.13
C LEU A 261 10.98 -2.20 -18.59
N SER A 262 10.88 -2.56 -17.32
CA SER A 262 11.65 -3.66 -16.73
C SER A 262 10.92 -4.98 -16.98
N ASN A 263 11.44 -5.78 -17.92
CA ASN A 263 11.13 -7.18 -18.26
C ASN A 263 9.72 -7.70 -17.89
N VAL A 264 8.75 -7.43 -18.77
CA VAL A 264 7.58 -8.31 -18.89
C VAL A 264 8.11 -9.66 -19.36
N SER A 265 8.25 -10.62 -18.44
CA SER A 265 8.25 -12.02 -18.83
C SER A 265 6.94 -12.26 -19.58
N THR A 266 7.04 -12.36 -20.90
CA THR A 266 5.98 -12.89 -21.74
C THR A 266 5.66 -14.29 -21.24
N VAL A 267 4.62 -14.40 -20.42
CA VAL A 267 3.89 -15.65 -20.29
C VAL A 267 3.14 -15.78 -21.61
N GLN A 268 3.78 -16.44 -22.57
CA GLN A 268 3.08 -16.96 -23.75
C GLN A 268 2.07 -18.03 -23.31
N PRO A 269 0.95 -18.17 -24.04
CA PRO A 269 -0.19 -18.99 -23.66
C PRO A 269 0.13 -20.49 -23.48
#